data_AF-A0A0M0L7T5-F1
#
_entry.id   AF-A0A0M0L7T5-F1
#
_cell.length_a   1.000
_cell.length_b   1.000
_cell.length_c   1.000
_cell.angle_alpha   90.00
_cell.angle_beta   90.00
_cell.angle_gamma   90.00
#
_symmetry.space_group_name_H-M   'P 1'
#
loop_
_entity.id
_entity.type
_entity.pdbx_description
1 polymer ?
#
loop_
_entity_poly.entity_id
_entity_poly.type
_entity_poly.pdbx_seq_one_letter_code
_entity_poly.pdbx_strand_id
1 'polypeptide(L)'
;MKLHYEVNMDSEFESLIAPLRPHIKLINEYKEKYQLTCIFFVHYNFYNAQTPGMRLDPSIIAFAHSIGAIIDIYIDNETDWDDKE
;
A
#
# COMPACT_ATOMS: atom_id res chain seq x y z
N MET A 1 23.58 9.39 15.58
CA MET A 1 23.15 8.08 15.05
C MET A 1 21.68 8.22 14.66
N LYS A 2 21.38 8.46 13.37
CA LYS A 2 20.00 8.52 12.89
C LYS A 2 19.50 7.08 12.79
N LEU A 3 18.58 6.68 13.66
CA LEU A 3 17.86 5.43 13.54
C LEU A 3 16.99 5.55 12.28
N HIS A 4 17.44 4.97 11.16
CA HIS A 4 16.57 4.71 10.03
C HIS A 4 15.64 3.58 10.47
N TYR A 5 14.42 3.94 10.84
CA TYR A 5 13.34 2.97 11.02
C TYR A 5 12.84 2.60 9.62
N GLU A 6 13.46 1.58 9.01
CA GLU A 6 12.89 0.92 7.82
C GLU A 6 11.86 -0.09 8.31
N VAL A 7 10.58 0.28 8.26
CA VAL A 7 9.51 -0.72 8.25
C VAL A 7 9.69 -1.51 6.96
N ASN A 8 9.88 -2.82 7.05
CA ASN A 8 10.00 -3.69 5.89
C ASN A 8 8.59 -3.97 5.32
N MET A 9 8.00 -2.95 4.71
CA MET A 9 6.62 -2.99 4.20
C MET A 9 6.46 -3.92 3.00
N ASP A 10 7.56 -4.20 2.29
CA ASP A 10 7.56 -5.22 1.24
C ASP A 10 7.14 -6.58 1.81
N SER A 11 7.56 -6.93 3.04
CA SER A 11 7.14 -8.16 3.70
C SER A 11 5.64 -8.21 4.04
N GLU A 12 5.06 -7.06 4.43
CA GLU A 12 3.64 -6.96 4.78
C GLU A 12 2.76 -7.03 3.52
N PHE A 13 3.14 -6.28 2.49
CA PHE A 13 2.50 -6.34 1.18
C PHE A 13 2.57 -7.72 0.56
N GLU A 14 3.74 -8.36 0.62
CA GLU A 14 3.90 -9.70 0.05
C GLU A 14 3.08 -10.73 0.82
N SER A 15 2.95 -10.60 2.14
CA SER A 15 2.07 -11.47 2.93
C SER A 15 0.59 -11.36 2.53
N LEU A 16 0.15 -10.18 2.07
CA LEU A 16 -1.21 -9.94 1.58
C LEU A 16 -1.41 -10.40 0.13
N ILE A 17 -0.41 -10.19 -0.73
CA ILE A 17 -0.50 -10.45 -2.17
C ILE A 17 -0.24 -11.92 -2.50
N ALA A 18 0.70 -12.58 -1.82
CA ALA A 18 1.09 -13.95 -2.14
C ALA A 18 -0.09 -14.94 -2.19
N PRO A 19 -1.07 -14.91 -1.25
CA PRO A 19 -2.26 -15.76 -1.32
C PRO A 19 -3.16 -15.46 -2.51
N LEU A 20 -3.12 -14.25 -3.06
CA LEU A 20 -3.99 -13.80 -4.17
C LEU A 20 -3.42 -14.13 -5.55
N ARG A 21 -2.09 -14.30 -5.67
CA ARG A 21 -1.40 -14.59 -6.95
C ARG A 21 -1.98 -15.80 -7.71
N PRO A 22 -2.30 -16.93 -7.07
CA PRO A 22 -2.91 -18.07 -7.78
C PRO A 22 -4.31 -17.76 -8.35
N HIS A 23 -4.96 -16.69 -7.88
CA HIS A 23 -6.35 -16.35 -8.18
C HIS A 23 -6.51 -15.19 -9.16
N ILE A 24 -5.44 -14.73 -9.81
CA ILE A 24 -5.47 -13.61 -10.79
C ILE A 24 -6.59 -13.79 -11.83
N LYS A 25 -6.74 -15.01 -12.37
CA LYS A 25 -7.78 -15.29 -13.37
C LYS A 25 -9.18 -15.04 -12.80
N LEU A 26 -9.45 -15.54 -11.60
CA LEU A 26 -10.73 -15.36 -10.92
C LEU A 26 -11.01 -13.88 -10.62
N ILE A 27 -10.00 -13.16 -10.14
CA ILE A 27 -10.10 -11.73 -9.85
C ILE A 27 -10.50 -10.96 -11.11
N ASN A 28 -9.80 -11.20 -12.22
CA ASN A 28 -10.09 -10.54 -13.50
C ASN A 28 -11.47 -10.91 -14.06
N GLU A 29 -11.89 -12.17 -13.96
CA GLU A 29 -13.24 -12.60 -14.37
C GLU A 29 -14.33 -11.85 -13.59
N TYR A 30 -14.17 -11.71 -12.27
CA TYR A 30 -15.13 -10.96 -11.44
C TYR A 30 -15.09 -9.47 -11.77
N LYS A 31 -13.90 -8.92 -11.98
CA LYS A 31 -13.70 -7.51 -12.34
C LYS A 31 -14.44 -7.16 -13.62
N GLU A 32 -14.31 -7.99 -14.66
CA GLU A 32 -14.99 -7.79 -15.93
C GLU A 32 -16.51 -8.02 -15.80
N LYS A 33 -16.91 -9.13 -15.18
CA LYS A 33 -18.33 -9.52 -15.06
C LYS A 33 -19.16 -8.51 -14.28
N TYR A 34 -18.60 -7.94 -13.22
CA TYR A 34 -19.32 -7.06 -12.30
C TYR A 34 -18.84 -5.60 -12.39
N GLN A 35 -17.99 -5.27 -13.37
CA GLN A 35 -17.42 -3.93 -13.56
C GLN A 35 -16.76 -3.38 -12.29
N LEU A 36 -16.03 -4.25 -11.57
CA LEU A 36 -15.39 -3.87 -10.32
C LEU A 36 -14.07 -3.14 -10.57
N THR A 37 -13.65 -2.36 -9.57
CA THR A 37 -12.32 -1.75 -9.54
C THR A 37 -11.53 -2.39 -8.41
N CYS A 38 -10.29 -2.80 -8.68
CA CYS A 38 -9.38 -3.29 -7.65
C CYS A 38 -8.52 -2.12 -7.16
N ILE A 39 -8.45 -1.93 -5.84
CA ILE A 39 -7.70 -0.83 -5.23
C ILE A 39 -6.90 -1.39 -4.06
N PHE A 40 -5.59 -1.14 -4.04
CA PHE A 40 -4.75 -1.26 -2.86
C PHE A 40 -4.65 0.11 -2.21
N PHE A 41 -5.17 0.21 -0.99
CA PHE A 41 -5.18 1.44 -0.22
C PHE A 41 -4.15 1.35 0.89
N VAL A 42 -3.26 2.33 0.94
CA VAL A 42 -2.18 2.43 1.92
C VAL A 42 -2.30 3.75 2.63
N HIS A 43 -2.31 3.73 3.95
CA HIS A 43 -2.42 4.93 4.76
C HIS A 43 -1.30 4.97 5.79
N TYR A 44 -0.49 6.01 5.72
CA TYR A 44 0.57 6.28 6.67
C TYR A 44 0.20 7.46 7.55
N ASN A 45 0.21 7.22 8.86
CA ASN A 45 0.11 8.27 9.87
C ASN A 45 1.48 8.43 10.52
N PHE A 46 2.09 9.59 10.31
CA PHE A 46 3.35 9.96 10.95
C PHE A 46 3.09 10.87 12.13
N TYR A 47 3.75 10.57 13.26
CA TYR A 47 3.84 11.43 14.43
C TYR A 47 5.23 12.07 14.45
N ASN A 48 5.31 13.40 14.29
CA ASN A 48 6.55 14.17 14.40
C ASN A 48 7.73 13.66 13.52
N ALA A 49 7.47 13.27 12.27
CA ALA A 49 8.51 12.80 11.36
C ALA A 49 8.41 13.44 9.97
N GLN A 50 9.53 13.53 9.26
CA GLN A 50 9.49 13.82 7.81
C GLN A 50 9.01 12.58 7.08
N THR A 51 8.16 12.79 6.07
CA THR A 51 7.67 11.73 5.18
C THR A 51 8.84 10.90 4.65
N PRO A 52 9.01 9.64 5.09
CA PRO A 52 10.00 8.75 4.49
C PRO A 52 9.56 8.45 3.05
N GLY A 53 10.52 8.42 2.13
CA GLY A 53 10.25 7.94 0.78
C GLY A 53 9.82 6.48 0.84
N MET A 54 8.71 6.13 0.19
CA MET A 54 8.26 4.75 0.07
C MET A 54 8.80 4.11 -1.20
N ARG A 55 9.36 2.91 -1.06
CA ARG A 55 9.67 2.03 -2.19
C ARG A 55 8.72 0.83 -2.11
N LEU A 56 8.11 0.51 -3.24
CA LEU A 56 7.35 -0.74 -3.42
C LEU A 56 8.21 -1.70 -4.23
N ASP A 57 8.31 -2.94 -3.79
CA ASP A 57 8.97 -3.99 -4.56
C ASP A 57 8.34 -4.15 -5.96
N PRO A 58 9.13 -4.33 -7.04
CA PRO A 58 8.61 -4.53 -8.39
C PRO A 58 7.61 -5.68 -8.53
N SER A 59 7.69 -6.72 -7.69
CA SER A 59 6.73 -7.83 -7.71
C SER A 59 5.32 -7.42 -7.27
N ILE A 60 5.20 -6.48 -6.33
CA ILE A 60 3.94 -5.87 -5.90
C ILE A 60 3.32 -5.10 -7.07
N ILE A 61 4.14 -4.29 -7.75
CA ILE A 61 3.72 -3.49 -8.91
C ILE A 61 3.26 -4.42 -10.05
N ALA A 62 4.01 -5.49 -10.32
CA ALA A 62 3.69 -6.46 -11.36
C ALA A 62 2.36 -7.19 -11.06
N PHE A 63 2.13 -7.55 -9.80
CA PHE A 63 0.87 -8.15 -9.39
C PHE A 63 -0.30 -7.18 -9.55
N ALA A 64 -0.19 -5.95 -9.04
CA ALA A 64 -1.23 -4.92 -9.17
C ALA A 64 -1.58 -4.68 -10.65
N HIS A 65 -0.56 -4.57 -11.51
CA HIS A 65 -0.75 -4.45 -12.95
C HIS A 65 -1.51 -5.65 -13.54
N SER A 66 -1.19 -6.88 -13.12
CA SER A 66 -1.83 -8.12 -13.63
C SER A 66 -3.34 -8.19 -13.40
N ILE A 67 -3.83 -7.50 -12.37
CA ILE A 67 -5.26 -7.40 -12.05
C ILE A 67 -5.83 -6.00 -12.35
N GLY A 68 -5.05 -5.10 -12.96
CA GLY A 68 -5.46 -3.72 -13.21
C GLY A 68 -5.85 -2.97 -11.94
N ALA A 69 -5.16 -3.22 -10.83
CA ALA A 69 -5.41 -2.55 -9.57
C ALA A 69 -4.77 -1.16 -9.53
N ILE A 70 -5.46 -0.23 -8.90
CA ILE A 70 -4.96 1.10 -8.54
C ILE A 70 -4.22 0.97 -7.20
N ILE A 71 -3.10 1.67 -7.06
CA ILE A 71 -2.39 1.77 -5.78
C ILE A 71 -2.54 3.22 -5.31
N ASP A 72 -3.31 3.41 -4.25
CA ASP A 72 -3.52 4.71 -3.62
C ASP A 72 -2.74 4.78 -2.31
N ILE A 73 -1.96 5.86 -2.16
CA ILE A 73 -1.07 6.06 -1.03
C ILE A 73 -1.40 7.41 -0.39
N TYR A 74 -1.87 7.36 0.85
CA TYR A 74 -2.18 8.52 1.66
C TYR A 74 -1.12 8.67 2.75
N ILE A 75 -0.67 9.91 2.93
CA ILE A 75 0.36 10.25 3.89
C ILE A 75 -0.16 11.44 4.70
N ASP A 76 -0.52 11.16 5.94
CA ASP A 76 -0.94 12.16 6.91
C ASP A 76 0.20 12.43 7.90
N ASN A 77 0.36 13.71 8.24
CA ASN A 77 1.31 14.17 9.24
C ASN A 77 0.51 14.76 10.40
N GLU A 78 0.37 13.99 11.48
CA GLU A 78 -0.19 14.50 12.74
C GLU A 78 0.92 15.29 13.44
N THR A 79 0.89 16.61 13.28
CA THR A 79 1.70 17.53 14.10
C THR A 79 1.01 17.75 15.43
N ASP A 80 1.74 17.65 16.54
CA ASP A 80 1.28 18.02 17.91
C ASP A 80 1.01 19.54 18.04
N TRP A 81 0.15 20.11 17.20
CA TRP A 81 -0.32 21.48 17.31
C TRP A 81 -1.78 21.46 17.73
N ASP A 82 -2.00 21.97 18.94
CA ASP A 82 -3.25 22.04 19.72
C ASP A 82 -3.42 20.82 20.64
N ASP A 83 -3.12 20.87 21.94
CA ASP A 83 -3.78 21.76 22.90
C ASP A 83 -2.82 22.53 23.83
N LYS A 84 -2.74 23.85 23.62
CA LYS A 84 -2.46 24.83 24.68
C LYS A 84 -3.40 26.02 24.49
N GLU A 85 -4.63 25.88 24.96
CA GLU A 85 -5.40 27.03 25.48
C GLU A 85 -5.08 27.23 26.97
#